data_AF-A0AA40VUE1-F1
#
_entry.id   AF-A0AA40VUE1-F1
#
_cell.length_a   1.000
_cell.length_b   1.000
_cell.length_c   1.000
_cell.angle_alpha   90.00
_cell.angle_beta   90.00
_cell.angle_gamma   90.00
#
_symmetry.space_group_name_H-M   'P 1'
#
loop_
_entity.id
_entity.type
_entity.pdbx_description
1 polymer ?
#
loop_
_entity_poly.entity_id
_entity_poly.type
_entity_poly.pdbx_seq_one_letter_code
_entity_poly.pdbx_strand_id
1 'polypeptide(L)' 'MRPLRMEKLKLARILGEKSNFEFLAECWNNDPALQIVIKKLLAKFPLWGIAIIDGALVEWKE' A
#
# COMPACT_ATOMS: atom_id res chain seq x y z
N MET A 1 4.56 -4.70 -16.04
CA MET A 1 4.45 -4.89 -14.57
C MET A 1 3.94 -3.66 -13.83
N ARG A 2 4.52 -2.46 -13.97
CA ARG A 2 4.07 -1.23 -13.26
C ARG A 2 2.58 -0.86 -13.46
N PRO A 3 2.00 -0.94 -14.68
CA PRO A 3 0.58 -0.60 -14.88
C PRO A 3 -0.37 -1.50 -14.07
N LEU A 4 -0.09 -2.80 -14.04
CA LEU A 4 -0.89 -3.79 -13.32
C LEU A 4 -0.88 -3.54 -11.79
N ARG A 5 0.29 -3.25 -11.23
CA ARG A 5 0.44 -2.92 -9.80
C ARG A 5 -0.35 -1.66 -9.43
N MET A 6 -0.27 -0.62 -10.28
CA MET A 6 -1.01 0.62 -10.11
C MET A 6 -2.53 0.39 -10.15
N GLU A 7 -3.01 -0.42 -11.09
CA GLU A 7 -4.43 -0.74 -11.23
C GLU A 7 -4.95 -1.51 -10.03
N LYS A 8 -4.19 -2.51 -9.54
CA LYS A 8 -4.52 -3.24 -8.31
C LYS A 8 -4.61 -2.33 -7.08
N LEU A 9 -3.68 -1.39 -6.91
CA LEU A 9 -3.74 -0.40 -5.82
C LEU A 9 -4.95 0.54 -5.94
N LYS A 10 -5.32 0.94 -7.17
CA LYS A 10 -6.52 1.74 -7.41
C LYS A 10 -7.79 0.96 -7.07
N LEU A 11 -7.86 -0.32 -7.44
CA LEU A 11 -8.99 -1.20 -7.10
C LEU A 11 -9.11 -1.39 -5.60
N ALA A 12 -8.02 -1.70 -4.90
CA ALA A 12 -8.01 -1.79 -3.44
C ALA A 12 -8.53 -0.49 -2.79
N ARG A 13 -8.18 0.67 -3.35
CA ARG A 13 -8.68 1.96 -2.89
C ARG A 13 -10.19 2.16 -3.09
N ILE A 14 -10.73 1.63 -4.19
CA ILE A 14 -12.15 1.73 -4.55
C ILE A 14 -12.98 0.76 -3.71
N LEU A 15 -12.55 -0.51 -3.66
CA LEU A 15 -13.27 -1.59 -3.00
C LEU A 15 -13.09 -1.59 -1.47
N GLY A 16 -12.02 -0.97 -0.96
CA GLY A 16 -11.68 -1.03 0.46
C GLY A 16 -11.16 -2.40 0.91
N GLU A 17 -10.87 -3.29 -0.04
CA GLU A 17 -10.29 -4.60 0.24
C GLU A 17 -8.82 -4.44 0.67
N LYS A 18 -8.49 -5.00 1.84
CA LYS A 18 -7.13 -4.98 2.38
C LYS A 18 -6.18 -5.70 1.43
N SER A 19 -5.25 -4.94 0.86
CA SER A 19 -4.17 -5.52 0.06
C SER A 19 -3.16 -6.25 0.95
N ASN A 20 -2.60 -7.35 0.45
CA ASN A 20 -1.57 -8.10 1.16
C ASN A 20 -0.32 -7.25 1.41
N PHE A 21 0.29 -7.37 2.59
CA PHE A 21 1.44 -6.56 2.99
C PHE A 21 2.65 -6.78 2.08
N GLU A 22 2.95 -8.03 1.71
CA GLU A 22 4.07 -8.36 0.81
C GLU A 22 3.95 -7.65 -0.55
N PHE A 23 2.72 -7.53 -1.07
CA PHE A 23 2.45 -6.79 -2.29
C PHE A 23 2.68 -5.29 -2.12
N LEU A 24 2.25 -4.72 -0.99
CA LEU A 24 2.46 -3.31 -0.68
C LEU A 24 3.95 -3.00 -0.50
N ALA A 25 4.70 -3.86 0.21
CA ALA A 25 6.14 -3.78 0.39
C ALA A 25 6.89 -3.87 -0.95
N GLU A 26 6.52 -4.81 -1.83
CA GLU A 26 7.10 -4.91 -3.16
C GLU A 26 6.84 -3.64 -3.99
N CYS A 27 5.63 -3.09 -3.94
CA CYS A 27 5.29 -1.86 -4.64
C CYS A 27 6.04 -0.65 -4.08
N TRP A 28 6.20 -0.58 -2.76
CA TRP A 28 6.88 0.50 -2.05
C TRP A 28 8.36 0.58 -2.40
N ASN A 29 9.05 -0.56 -2.45
CA ASN A 29 10.49 -0.61 -2.70
C ASN A 29 10.86 -0.39 -4.18
N ASN A 30 9.93 -0.65 -5.12
CA ASN A 30 10.24 -0.61 -6.55
C ASN A 30 9.98 0.72 -7.24
N ASP A 31 9.02 1.54 -6.76
CA ASP A 31 8.54 2.68 -7.54
C ASP A 31 8.05 3.85 -6.65
N PRO A 32 8.71 5.03 -6.70
CA PRO A 32 8.30 6.20 -5.94
C PRO A 32 6.87 6.68 -6.21
N ALA A 33 6.34 6.48 -7.43
CA ALA A 33 4.98 6.88 -7.75
C ALA A 33 3.95 5.94 -7.06
N LEU A 34 4.28 4.65 -6.92
CA LEU A 34 3.44 3.71 -6.16
C LEU A 34 3.45 4.03 -4.66
N GLN A 35 4.57 4.53 -4.11
CA GLN A 35 4.61 4.98 -2.70
C GLN A 35 3.58 6.08 -2.42
N ILE A 36 3.37 7.03 -3.35
CA ILE A 36 2.37 8.09 -3.20
C ILE A 36 0.95 7.51 -3.14
N VAL A 37 0.66 6.51 -3.96
CA VAL A 37 -0.64 5.83 -3.96
C VAL A 37 -0.84 5.05 -2.67
N ILE A 38 0.17 4.32 -2.21
CA ILE A 38 0.14 3.56 -0.96
C ILE A 38 -0.05 4.49 0.24
N LYS A 39 0.66 5.63 0.31
CA LYS A 39 0.44 6.66 1.35
C LYS A 39 -1.01 7.11 1.41
N LYS A 40 -1.62 7.43 0.26
CA LYS A 40 -3.03 7.83 0.18
C LYS A 40 -3.98 6.68 0.53
N LEU A 41 -3.61 5.44 0.21
CA LEU A 41 -4.39 4.25 0.51
C LEU A 41 -4.43 3.99 2.02
N LEU A 42 -3.27 3.97 2.68
CA LEU A 42 -3.16 3.76 4.13
C LEU A 42 -3.80 4.90 4.94
N ALA A 43 -3.69 6.14 4.46
CA ALA A 43 -4.39 7.27 5.08
C ALA A 43 -5.93 7.13 4.99
N LYS A 44 -6.44 6.46 3.95
CA LYS A 44 -7.88 6.16 3.80
C LYS A 44 -8.32 4.97 4.65
N PHE A 45 -7.43 4.00 4.88
CA PHE A 45 -7.74 2.75 5.59
C PHE A 45 -6.79 2.52 6.77
N PRO A 46 -6.86 3.33 7.85
CA PRO A 46 -5.97 3.19 9.00
C PRO A 46 -6.14 1.84 9.74
N LEU A 47 -7.31 1.22 9.62
CA LEU A 47 -7.63 -0.08 10.23
C LEU A 47 -6.90 -1.27 9.59
N TRP A 48 -6.14 -1.06 8.51
CA TRP A 48 -5.39 -2.16 7.89
C TRP A 48 -4.20 -2.62 8.72
N GLY A 49 -3.83 -1.89 9.79
CA GLY A 49 -2.70 -2.26 10.64
C GLY A 49 -1.37 -2.19 9.89
N ILE A 50 -1.25 -1.28 8.92
CA ILE A 50 -0.02 -1.05 8.17
C ILE A 50 0.33 0.42 8.32
N ALA A 51 1.52 0.69 8.83
CA ALA A 51 2.05 2.03 9.06
C ALA A 51 3.29 2.29 8.20
N ILE A 52 3.63 3.57 8.06
CA ILE A 52 4.90 4.00 7.46
C ILE A 52 5.75 4.59 8.57
N ILE A 53 6.85 3.95 8.91
CA ILE A 53 7.78 4.35 9.98
C ILE A 53 9.16 4.52 9.35
N ASP A 54 9.79 5.68 9.53
CA ASP A 54 11.10 6.03 8.96
C ASP A 54 11.24 5.73 7.46
N GLY A 55 10.15 5.91 6.71
CA GLY A 55 10.12 5.67 5.26
C GLY A 55 9.99 4.19 4.85
N ALA A 56 9.78 3.28 5.78
CA ALA A 56 9.50 1.87 5.53
C ALA A 56 8.04 1.50 5.85
N LEU A 57 7.49 0.53 5.11
CA LEU A 57 6.21 -0.10 5.46
C LEU A 57 6.41 -1.10 6.59
N VAL A 58 5.57 -1.00 7.63
CA VAL A 58 5.58 -1.90 8.78
C VAL A 58 4.16 -2.41 9.00
N GLU A 59 4.00 -3.72 9.12
CA GLU A 59 2.74 -4.33 9.55
C GLU A 59 2.70 -4.39 11.08
N TRP A 60 1.69 -3.78 11.67
CA TRP A 60 1.35 -3.97 13.08
C TRP A 60 0.49 -5.21 13.19
N LYS A 61 1.15 -6.33 13.53
CA LYS A 61 0.48 -7.49 14.11
C LYS A 61 0.53 -7.33 15.62
N GLU A 62 -0.64 -7.43 16.25
CA GLU A 62 -0.74 -7.57 17.71
C GLU A 62 0.02 -8.82 18.19
#